data_AF-A0A964ZDV9-F1
#
_entry.id   AF-A0A964ZDV9-F1
#
_cell.length_a   1.000
_cell.length_b   1.000
_cell.length_c   1.000
_cell.angle_alpha   90.00
_cell.angle_beta   90.00
_cell.angle_gamma   90.00
#
_symmetry.space_group_name_H-M   'P 1'
#
loop_
_entity.id
_entity.type
_entity.pdbx_description
1 polymer ?
#
loop_
_entity_poly.entity_id
_entity_poly.type
_entity_poly.pdbx_seq_one_letter_code
_entity_poly.pdbx_strand_id
1 'polypeptide(L)' 'MPTRLSPALKNYDWGDIIALPDFTGQPRDAKPWAELWFGTHPDGQATVQTGNGIAQLSEIVGELSFLVKLIAVAKPLS' A
#
# COMPACT_ATOMS: atom_id res chain seq x y z
N MET A 1 -4.00 -21.65 2.48
CA MET A 1 -4.60 -20.75 3.49
C MET A 1 -4.32 -19.31 3.06
N PRO A 2 -5.23 -18.35 3.30
CA PRO A 2 -4.94 -16.95 3.02
C PRO A 2 -3.76 -16.47 3.88
N THR A 3 -2.94 -15.57 3.33
CA THR A 3 -1.86 -14.92 4.06
C THR A 3 -2.00 -13.41 4.01
N ARG A 4 -1.37 -12.71 4.97
CA ARG A 4 -1.45 -11.25 5.09
C ARG A 4 -0.59 -10.58 4.02
N LEU A 5 -1.26 -9.76 3.20
CA LEU A 5 -0.63 -8.84 2.25
C LEU A 5 -0.53 -7.45 2.90
N SER A 6 0.64 -6.80 2.80
CA SER A 6 0.86 -5.43 3.24
C SER A 6 1.14 -4.54 2.01
N PRO A 7 0.43 -3.41 1.86
CA PRO A 7 0.60 -2.54 0.71
C PRO A 7 1.90 -1.72 0.80
N ALA A 8 2.36 -1.21 -0.35
CA ALA A 8 3.30 -0.10 -0.36
C ALA A 8 2.55 1.22 -0.14
N LEU A 9 2.95 2.00 0.86
CA LEU A 9 2.39 3.33 1.14
C LEU A 9 3.06 4.40 0.28
N LYS A 10 2.26 5.28 -0.33
CA LYS A 10 2.70 6.48 -1.04
C LYS A 10 2.25 7.73 -0.29
N ASN A 11 3.23 8.53 0.15
CA ASN A 11 3.00 9.76 0.90
C ASN A 11 3.05 11.01 0.01
N TYR A 12 2.25 11.05 -1.06
CA TYR A 12 2.20 12.23 -1.93
C TYR A 12 1.48 13.40 -1.25
N ASP A 13 1.89 14.64 -1.52
CA ASP A 13 1.41 15.86 -0.83
C ASP A 13 -0.09 16.16 -0.98
N TRP A 14 -0.77 15.49 -1.91
CA TRP A 14 -2.21 15.58 -2.11
C TRP A 14 -3.02 14.63 -1.21
N GLY A 15 -2.35 13.71 -0.52
CA GLY A 15 -2.96 12.67 0.31
C GLY A 15 -3.61 13.21 1.58
N ASP A 16 -4.58 12.47 2.08
CA ASP A 16 -5.27 12.74 3.34
C ASP A 16 -4.47 12.22 4.55
N ILE A 17 -4.57 12.89 5.71
CA ILE A 17 -3.83 12.53 6.92
C ILE A 17 -4.65 11.66 7.91
N ILE A 18 -5.90 11.35 7.58
CA ILE A 18 -6.87 10.67 8.46
C ILE A 18 -7.35 9.36 7.83
N ALA A 19 -7.84 9.41 6.59
CA ALA A 19 -8.66 8.34 6.01
C ALA A 19 -7.95 6.98 5.94
N LEU A 20 -6.73 6.93 5.39
CA LEU A 20 -5.99 5.66 5.28
C LEU A 20 -5.34 5.20 6.59
N PRO A 21 -4.77 6.08 7.44
CA PRO A 21 -4.36 5.69 8.79
C PRO A 21 -5.50 5.04 9.58
N ASP A 22 -6.68 5.67 9.62
CA ASP A 22 -7.84 5.13 10.33
C ASP A 22 -8.32 3.82 9.71
N PHE A 23 -8.42 3.75 8.37
CA PHE A 23 -8.81 2.53 7.65
C PHE A 23 -7.89 1.34 7.94
N THR A 24 -6.59 1.61 8.11
CA THR A 24 -5.58 0.57 8.38
C THR A 24 -5.34 0.32 9.87
N GLY A 25 -6.01 1.06 10.76
CA GLY A 25 -5.82 1.01 12.20
C GLY A 25 -4.43 1.47 12.65
N GLN A 26 -3.76 2.31 11.85
CA GLN A 26 -2.43 2.84 12.13
C GLN A 26 -2.52 4.18 12.87
N PRO A 27 -1.56 4.52 13.75
CA PRO A 27 -1.50 5.83 14.36
C PRO A 27 -1.38 6.92 13.29
N ARG A 28 -2.14 8.00 13.44
CA ARG A 28 -1.97 9.19 12.61
C ARG A 28 -0.62 9.82 12.92
N ASP A 29 0.18 10.09 11.89
CA ASP A 29 1.53 10.67 12.02
C ASP A 29 1.67 12.04 11.33
N ALA A 30 0.52 12.68 11.03
CA ALA A 30 0.39 13.95 10.32
C ALA A 30 1.00 13.99 8.90
N LYS A 31 1.50 12.85 8.39
CA LYS A 31 1.96 12.73 7.01
C LYS A 31 0.78 12.49 6.09
N PRO A 32 0.80 13.01 4.86
CA PRO A 32 -0.24 12.73 3.88
C PRO A 32 -0.11 11.27 3.42
N TRP A 33 -1.17 10.48 3.57
CA TRP A 33 -1.28 9.14 3.00
C TRP A 33 -2.13 9.23 1.74
N ALA A 34 -1.48 9.13 0.59
CA ALA A 34 -2.13 9.36 -0.70
C ALA A 34 -2.66 8.05 -1.30
N GLU A 35 -1.81 7.03 -1.36
CA GLU A 35 -2.14 5.75 -1.99
C GLU A 35 -1.60 4.56 -1.17
N LEU A 36 -2.38 3.48 -1.10
CA LEU A 36 -1.92 2.15 -0.72
C LEU A 36 -1.91 1.25 -1.95
N TRP A 37 -0.75 0.71 -2.30
CA TRP A 37 -0.53 -0.10 -3.50
C TRP A 37 -0.48 -1.58 -3.16
N PHE A 38 -1.35 -2.36 -3.79
CA PHE A 38 -1.41 -3.81 -3.69
C PHE A 38 -1.09 -4.42 -5.05
N GLY A 39 0.14 -4.92 -5.18
CA GLY A 39 0.64 -5.52 -6.41
C GLY A 39 2.15 -5.62 -6.41
N THR A 40 2.72 -5.84 -7.59
CA THR A 40 4.15 -6.09 -7.80
C THR A 40 4.81 -4.98 -8.61
N HIS A 41 4.24 -3.77 -8.59
CA HIS A 41 4.78 -2.65 -9.35
C HIS A 41 6.19 -2.30 -8.85
N PRO A 42 7.21 -2.12 -9.72
CA PRO A 42 8.59 -1.88 -9.31
C PRO A 42 8.76 -0.73 -8.32
N ASP A 43 8.07 0.39 -8.56
CA ASP A 43 8.13 1.56 -7.66
C ASP A 43 7.41 1.36 -6.33
N GLY A 44 6.58 0.33 -6.17
CA GLY A 44 5.75 0.13 -4.98
C GLY A 44 5.34 -1.33 -4.85
N GLN A 45 6.28 -2.16 -4.42
CA GLN A 45 6.04 -3.58 -4.19
C GLN A 45 5.33 -3.84 -2.87
N ALA A 46 4.20 -4.56 -2.94
CA ALA A 46 3.56 -5.09 -1.76
C ALA A 46 4.38 -6.25 -1.17
N THR A 47 4.23 -6.49 0.13
CA THR A 47 4.91 -7.58 0.83
C THR A 47 3.92 -8.57 1.42
N VAL A 48 4.36 -9.81 1.57
CA VAL A 48 3.54 -10.90 2.07
C VAL A 48 4.20 -11.56 3.28
N GLN A 49 3.40 -11.84 4.31
CA GLN A 49 3.88 -12.62 5.44
C GLN A 49 3.98 -14.10 5.03
N THR A 50 5.14 -14.70 5.22
CA THR A 50 5.37 -16.13 4.98
C THR A 50 5.79 -16.83 6.28
N GLY A 51 5.88 -18.15 6.24
CA GLY A 51 6.44 -18.93 7.35
C GLY A 51 7.91 -18.60 7.66
N ASN A 52 8.64 -18.04 6.70
CA ASN A 52 10.05 -17.68 6.81
C ASN A 52 10.27 -16.18 7.05
N GLY A 53 9.20 -15.40 7.30
CA GLY A 53 9.25 -13.95 7.46
C GLY A 53 8.55 -13.20 6.32
N ILE A 54 8.86 -11.91 6.18
CA ILE A 54 8.25 -11.04 5.16
C ILE A 54 9.03 -11.17 3.86
N ALA A 55 8.32 -11.40 2.74
CA ALA A 55 8.89 -11.47 1.39
C ALA A 55 8.20 -10.45 0.47
N GLN A 56 8.85 -10.09 -0.65
CA GLN A 56 8.19 -9.30 -1.69
C GLN A 56 7.11 -10.15 -2.38
N LEU A 57 5.98 -9.56 -2.75
CA LEU A 57 4.93 -10.30 -3.44
C LEU A 57 5.42 -10.89 -4.77
N SER A 58 6.26 -10.15 -5.50
CA SER A 58 6.83 -10.58 -6.79
C SER A 58 7.66 -11.87 -6.70
N GLU A 59 8.34 -12.10 -5.58
CA GLU A 59 9.12 -13.33 -5.33
C GLU A 59 8.20 -14.57 -5.21
N ILE A 60 6.92 -14.36 -4.91
CA ILE A 60 5.94 -15.43 -4.70
C ILE A 60 5.09 -15.68 -5.94
N VAL A 61 4.68 -14.62 -6.65
CA VAL A 61 3.70 -14.72 -7.75
C VAL A 61 4.21 -14.22 -9.11
N GLY A 62 5.46 -13.74 -9.19
CA GLY A 62 5.97 -13.04 -10.36
C GLY A 62 5.35 -11.65 -10.55
N GLU A 63 5.49 -11.08 -11.74
CA GLU A 63 4.88 -9.79 -12.06
C GLU A 63 3.39 -9.92 -12.38
N LEU A 64 2.57 -9.11 -11.70
CA LEU A 64 1.14 -8.99 -11.95
C LEU A 64 0.89 -7.96 -13.05
N SER A 65 -0.05 -8.28 -13.95
CA SER A 65 -0.51 -7.38 -15.02
C SER A 65 -1.46 -6.27 -14.54
N PHE A 66 -1.69 -6.17 -13.23
CA PHE A 66 -2.58 -5.19 -12.61
C PHE A 66 -1.99 -4.68 -11.30
N LEU A 67 -2.47 -3.50 -10.91
CA LEU A 67 -2.18 -2.87 -9.63
C LEU A 67 -3.49 -2.44 -9.01
N VAL A 68 -3.75 -2.86 -7.77
CA VAL A 68 -4.90 -2.36 -6.99
C VAL A 68 -4.42 -1.22 -6.11
N LYS A 69 -5.18 -0.12 -6.09
CA LYS A 69 -4.91 1.04 -5.25
C LYS A 69 -6.12 1.39 -4.39
N LEU A 70 -5.88 1.72 -3.13
CA LEU A 70 -6.78 2.55 -2.35
C LEU A 70 -6.22 3.96 -2.32
N ILE A 71 -7.05 4.95 -2.62
CA ILE A 71 -6.64 6.35 -2.69
C ILE A 71 -7.43 7.19 -1.69
N ALA A 72 -6.76 8.11 -1.00
CA ALA A 72 -7.40 9.09 -0.13
C ALA A 72 -6.98 10.51 -0.54
N VAL A 73 -7.91 11.19 -1.19
CA VAL A 73 -7.68 12.47 -1.87
C VAL A 73 -8.09 13.61 -0.94
N ALA A 74 -7.12 14.42 -0.49
CA ALA A 74 -7.37 15.63 0.29
C ALA A 74 -7.26 16.92 -0.54
N LYS A 75 -6.65 16.86 -1.73
CA LYS A 75 -6.54 17.97 -2.68
C LYS A 75 -6.95 17.51 -4.08
N PRO A 76 -7.59 18.35 -4.91
CA PRO A 76 -7.91 18.00 -6.29
C PRO A 76 -6.68 17.48 -7.04
N LEU A 77 -6.87 16.42 -7.80
CA LEU A 77 -5.85 15.87 -8.69
C LEU A 77 -5.99 16.53 -10.07
N SER A 78 -4.86 16.74 -10.74
CA SER A 78 -4.78 17.29 -12.10
C SER A 78 -5.25 16.31 -13.17
#